data_AF-A0A6I5CI09-F1
#
_entry.id   AF-A0A6I5CI09-F1
#
_cell.length_a   1.000
_cell.length_b   1.000
_cell.length_c   1.000
_cell.angle_alpha   90.00
_cell.angle_beta   90.00
_cell.angle_gamma   90.00
#
_symmetry.space_group_name_H-M   'P 1'
#
loop_
_entity.id
_entity.type
_entity.pdbx_description
1 polymer ?
#
loop_
_entity_poly.entity_id
_entity_poly.type
_entity_poly.pdbx_seq_one_letter_code
_entity_poly.pdbx_strand_id
1 'polypeptide(L)'
;MPSHASVRSTRTGTPETLWFTRCPVPTATGIAADRRWLADEFAADGITVRSLQDAAPDVDRRTHYTHALPGLFREGGNVPALWARARGERTRLIGLTWIEERQAILVRPDSPVRGAEALRGLRLAVPRHSLTIDFWRAMALRGFEGALASARLTLDDARLADVPADGHPGQWAAEL
;
A
#
# COMPACT_ATOMS: atom_id res chain seq x y z
N MET A 1 -1.19 15.73 32.39
CA MET A 1 -0.11 14.73 32.23
C MET A 1 -0.68 13.37 32.61
N PRO A 2 -1.20 12.55 31.68
CA PRO A 2 -1.59 11.19 32.02
C PRO A 2 -0.35 10.29 32.04
N SER A 3 -0.27 9.51 33.11
CA SER A 3 0.74 8.51 33.42
C SER A 3 0.89 7.48 32.29
N HIS A 4 2.13 7.31 31.79
CA HIS A 4 2.49 6.17 30.97
C HIS A 4 2.60 4.92 31.84
N ALA A 5 1.49 4.18 31.94
CA ALA A 5 1.52 2.82 32.45
C ALA A 5 2.48 2.00 31.56
N SER A 6 3.53 1.46 32.18
CA SER A 6 4.49 0.56 31.54
C SER A 6 3.76 -0.69 31.04
N VAL A 7 3.56 -0.78 29.73
CA VAL A 7 3.06 -2.00 29.09
C VAL A 7 4.16 -3.04 29.18
N ARG A 8 4.01 -3.98 30.13
CA ARG A 8 4.84 -5.18 30.24
C ARG A 8 4.87 -5.90 28.89
N SER A 9 6.06 -6.02 28.31
CA SER A 9 6.32 -6.85 27.14
C SER A 9 6.07 -8.31 27.50
N THR A 10 4.94 -8.86 27.10
CA THR A 10 4.72 -10.31 27.11
C THR A 10 5.71 -10.96 26.15
N ARG A 11 6.35 -12.02 26.61
CA ARG A 11 7.27 -12.87 25.87
C ARG A 11 6.58 -13.36 24.60
N THR A 12 7.04 -12.96 23.42
CA THR A 12 6.50 -13.44 22.13
C THR A 12 6.85 -14.91 21.99
N GLY A 13 5.87 -15.78 22.24
CA GLY A 13 5.96 -17.19 21.86
C GLY A 13 5.95 -17.32 20.34
N THR A 14 6.50 -18.41 19.83
CA THR A 14 6.37 -18.81 18.42
C THR A 14 4.88 -18.83 18.04
N PRO A 15 4.46 -18.15 16.96
CA PRO A 15 3.06 -18.11 16.58
C PRO A 15 2.60 -19.48 16.05
N GLU A 16 1.37 -19.88 16.36
CA GLU A 16 0.75 -21.09 15.76
C GLU A 16 0.48 -20.91 14.27
N THR A 17 0.21 -19.68 13.85
CA THR A 17 -0.07 -19.33 12.46
C THR A 17 0.67 -18.06 12.05
N LEU A 18 1.38 -18.13 10.93
CA LEU A 18 1.85 -16.97 10.19
C LEU A 18 0.87 -16.66 9.07
N TRP A 19 0.51 -15.38 8.96
CA TRP A 19 -0.36 -14.88 7.92
C TRP A 19 0.46 -14.12 6.89
N PHE A 20 0.08 -14.23 5.62
CA PHE A 20 0.65 -13.39 4.57
C PHE A 20 -0.41 -12.73 3.72
N THR A 21 -0.09 -11.56 3.19
CA THR A 21 -0.93 -10.87 2.23
C THR A 21 -0.10 -10.04 1.27
N ARG A 22 -0.64 -9.82 0.06
CA ARG A 22 0.07 -9.13 -1.02
C ARG A 22 -0.84 -8.19 -1.78
N CYS A 23 -0.25 -7.10 -2.28
CA CYS A 23 -0.89 -6.28 -3.31
C CYS A 23 -0.84 -7.00 -4.67
N PRO A 24 -1.64 -6.58 -5.68
CA PRO A 24 -1.59 -7.14 -7.02
C PRO A 24 -0.34 -6.66 -7.79
N VAL A 25 0.84 -6.99 -7.26
CA VAL A 25 2.16 -6.68 -7.82
C VAL A 25 3.03 -7.93 -7.78
N PRO A 26 4.07 -8.04 -8.63
CA PRO A 26 5.05 -9.11 -8.52
C PRO A 26 5.70 -9.08 -7.13
N THR A 27 5.59 -10.18 -6.38
CA THR A 27 6.07 -10.29 -5.00
C THR A 27 6.84 -11.59 -4.82
N ALA A 28 7.96 -11.51 -4.09
CA ALA A 28 8.72 -12.72 -3.73
C ALA A 28 7.88 -13.64 -2.84
N THR A 29 7.06 -13.06 -1.96
CA THR A 29 6.08 -13.75 -1.13
C THR A 29 5.08 -14.55 -1.97
N GLY A 30 4.59 -13.99 -3.08
CA GLY A 30 3.68 -14.70 -3.99
C GLY A 30 4.34 -15.95 -4.57
N ILE A 31 5.56 -15.80 -5.11
CA ILE A 31 6.33 -16.94 -5.65
C ILE A 31 6.60 -17.99 -4.57
N ALA A 32 7.03 -17.57 -3.37
CA ALA A 32 7.33 -18.48 -2.27
C ALA A 32 6.09 -19.21 -1.77
N ALA A 33 4.92 -18.56 -1.78
CA ALA A 33 3.65 -19.19 -1.45
C ALA A 33 3.23 -20.23 -2.52
N ASP A 34 3.27 -19.87 -3.80
CA ASP A 34 2.91 -20.76 -4.91
C ASP A 34 3.82 -22.00 -4.97
N ARG A 35 5.09 -21.83 -4.61
CA ARG A 35 6.08 -22.92 -4.53
C ARG A 35 6.08 -23.67 -3.19
N ARG A 36 5.19 -23.29 -2.27
CA ARG A 36 5.07 -23.82 -0.89
C ARG A 36 6.30 -23.65 0.01
N TRP A 37 7.30 -22.86 -0.41
CA TRP A 37 8.54 -22.65 0.33
C TRP A 37 8.30 -22.16 1.77
N LEU A 38 7.35 -21.24 1.96
CA LEU A 38 7.02 -20.74 3.29
C LEU A 38 6.39 -21.83 4.17
N ALA A 39 5.49 -22.64 3.62
CA ALA A 39 4.85 -23.71 4.37
C ALA A 39 5.85 -24.81 4.73
N ASP A 40 6.76 -25.15 3.81
CA ASP A 40 7.75 -26.21 4.00
C ASP A 40 8.83 -25.79 5.02
N GLU A 41 9.29 -24.53 4.97
CA GLU A 41 10.26 -23.97 5.92
C GLU A 41 9.75 -24.06 7.37
N PHE A 42 8.50 -23.63 7.58
CA PHE A 42 7.94 -23.50 8.92
C PHE A 42 7.26 -24.77 9.45
N ALA A 43 7.20 -25.85 8.65
CA ALA A 43 6.56 -27.11 9.03
C ALA A 43 7.23 -27.80 10.22
N ALA A 44 8.57 -27.77 10.28
CA ALA A 44 9.32 -28.39 11.38
C ALA A 44 9.07 -27.71 12.73
N ASP A 45 8.70 -26.42 12.70
CA ASP A 45 8.34 -25.64 13.88
C ASP A 45 6.86 -25.79 14.27
N GLY A 46 6.07 -26.54 13.51
CA GLY A 46 4.63 -26.70 13.73
C GLY A 46 3.82 -25.44 13.44
N ILE A 47 4.37 -24.50 12.66
CA ILE A 47 3.73 -23.22 12.35
C ILE A 47 2.96 -23.35 11.04
N THR A 48 1.67 -23.00 11.06
CA THR A 48 0.84 -22.98 9.86
C THR A 48 1.02 -21.67 9.10
N VAL A 49 1.24 -21.71 7.78
CA VAL A 49 1.29 -20.49 6.95
C VAL A 49 -0.01 -20.34 6.15
N ARG A 50 -0.67 -19.18 6.25
CA ARG A 50 -1.96 -18.91 5.59
C ARG A 50 -1.99 -17.59 4.83
N SER A 51 -2.60 -17.63 3.66
CA SER A 51 -2.96 -16.46 2.87
C SER A 51 -4.15 -15.74 3.51
N LEU A 52 -4.07 -14.41 3.63
CA LEU A 52 -5.19 -13.59 4.07
C LEU A 52 -6.31 -13.53 3.01
N GLN A 53 -5.98 -13.73 1.73
CA GLN A 53 -6.96 -13.81 0.65
C GLN A 53 -7.87 -15.05 0.78
N ASP A 54 -7.30 -16.14 1.26
CA ASP A 54 -7.99 -17.43 1.47
C ASP A 54 -8.50 -17.59 2.90
N ALA A 55 -8.46 -16.50 3.69
CA ALA A 55 -8.87 -16.54 5.07
C ALA A 55 -10.38 -16.75 5.20
N ALA A 56 -10.75 -17.46 6.27
CA ALA A 56 -12.14 -17.68 6.64
C ALA A 56 -12.84 -16.34 6.97
N PRO A 57 -14.19 -16.28 6.92
CA PRO A 57 -14.94 -15.03 7.08
C PRO A 57 -14.74 -14.30 8.41
N ASP A 58 -14.25 -15.00 9.43
CA ASP A 58 -13.96 -14.48 10.77
C ASP A 58 -12.64 -13.68 10.84
N VAL A 59 -11.78 -13.78 9.83
CA VAL A 59 -10.56 -12.97 9.75
C VAL A 59 -10.86 -11.62 9.12
N ASP A 60 -10.60 -10.55 9.85
CA ASP A 60 -10.80 -9.18 9.35
C ASP A 60 -9.83 -8.86 8.21
N ARG A 61 -10.33 -8.89 6.96
CA ARG A 61 -9.56 -8.59 5.75
C ARG A 61 -8.98 -7.18 5.74
N ARG A 62 -9.50 -6.25 6.54
CA ARG A 62 -8.94 -4.89 6.68
C ARG A 62 -7.54 -4.92 7.29
N THR A 63 -7.14 -6.01 7.94
CA THR A 63 -5.77 -6.23 8.42
C THR A 63 -4.73 -6.21 7.31
N HIS A 64 -5.13 -6.38 6.05
CA HIS A 64 -4.28 -6.07 4.88
C HIS A 64 -3.77 -4.61 4.91
N TYR A 65 -4.56 -3.66 5.38
CA TYR A 65 -4.22 -2.24 5.44
C TYR A 65 -3.83 -1.78 6.84
N THR A 66 -4.49 -2.32 7.88
CA THR A 66 -4.23 -1.93 9.27
C THR A 66 -3.03 -2.63 9.87
N HIS A 67 -2.63 -3.79 9.36
CA HIS A 67 -1.52 -4.60 9.87
C HIS A 67 -1.70 -5.04 11.34
N ALA A 68 -2.93 -5.02 11.84
CA ALA A 68 -3.24 -5.29 13.24
C ALA A 68 -3.28 -6.80 13.58
N LEU A 69 -3.15 -7.69 12.59
CA LEU A 69 -3.16 -9.14 12.79
C LEU A 69 -1.77 -9.62 13.26
N PRO A 70 -1.64 -10.20 14.47
CA PRO A 70 -0.37 -10.78 14.91
C PRO A 70 0.11 -11.89 13.97
N GLY A 71 1.43 -11.96 13.74
CA GLY A 71 2.01 -12.95 12.82
C GLY A 71 1.76 -12.66 11.33
N LEU A 72 1.20 -11.49 10.98
CA LEU A 72 1.04 -11.07 9.59
C LEU A 72 2.34 -10.47 9.04
N PHE A 73 2.78 -10.96 7.88
CA PHE A 73 3.70 -10.26 7.01
C PHE A 73 2.99 -9.83 5.72
N ARG A 74 3.32 -8.64 5.23
CA ARG A 74 2.72 -8.07 4.02
C ARG A 74 3.81 -7.62 3.06
N GLU A 75 3.69 -8.01 1.80
CA GLU A 75 4.50 -7.49 0.71
C GLU A 75 3.63 -6.68 -0.26
N GLY A 76 3.96 -5.41 -0.47
CA GLY A 76 3.19 -4.53 -1.34
C GLY A 76 3.57 -3.07 -1.17
N GLY A 77 2.76 -2.17 -1.76
CA GLY A 77 3.02 -0.73 -1.71
C GLY A 77 3.23 -0.20 -0.29
N ASN A 78 4.12 0.78 -0.14
CA ASN A 78 4.56 1.30 1.16
C ASN A 78 3.50 2.16 1.88
N VAL A 79 2.50 2.70 1.17
CA VAL A 79 1.51 3.62 1.74
C VAL A 79 0.75 3.00 2.93
N PRO A 80 0.14 1.79 2.85
CA PRO A 80 -0.46 1.13 4.01
C PRO A 80 0.52 0.84 5.14
N ALA A 81 1.77 0.45 4.83
CA ALA A 81 2.77 0.15 5.84
C ALA A 81 3.18 1.39 6.66
N LEU A 82 3.40 2.51 5.97
CA LEU A 82 3.71 3.79 6.60
C LEU A 82 2.53 4.30 7.43
N TRP A 83 1.31 4.22 6.88
CA TRP A 83 0.11 4.64 7.57
C TRP A 83 -0.17 3.82 8.84
N ALA A 84 -0.10 2.48 8.76
CA ALA A 84 -0.27 1.60 9.92
C ALA A 84 0.76 1.92 11.00
N ARG A 85 2.04 2.05 10.62
CA ARG A 85 3.12 2.39 11.55
C ARG A 85 2.92 3.75 12.22
N ALA A 86 2.47 4.76 11.45
CA ALA A 86 2.17 6.10 11.95
C ALA A 86 0.99 6.11 12.94
N ARG A 87 0.08 5.14 12.83
CA ARG A 87 -1.04 4.94 13.76
C ARG A 87 -0.68 4.15 15.02
N GLY A 88 0.59 3.77 15.18
CA GLY A 88 1.09 3.08 16.38
C GLY A 88 1.19 1.57 16.24
N GLU A 89 0.88 1.00 15.07
CA GLU A 89 1.02 -0.44 14.85
C GLU A 89 2.49 -0.87 14.97
N ARG A 90 2.70 -2.01 15.63
CA ARG A 90 4.04 -2.50 15.99
C ARG A 90 4.70 -3.29 14.85
N THR A 91 4.64 -2.76 13.65
CA THR A 91 5.23 -3.38 12.46
C THR A 91 6.74 -3.21 12.41
N ARG A 92 7.42 -4.06 11.63
CA ARG A 92 8.85 -3.97 11.29
C ARG A 92 9.03 -4.14 9.80
N LEU A 93 9.94 -3.37 9.21
CA LEU A 93 10.37 -3.56 7.84
C LEU A 93 11.42 -4.66 7.81
N ILE A 94 11.17 -5.73 7.05
CA ILE A 94 12.07 -6.90 6.97
C ILE A 94 12.73 -7.06 5.59
N GLY A 95 12.22 -6.36 4.57
CA GLY A 95 12.73 -6.43 3.21
C GLY A 95 12.14 -5.35 2.32
N LEU A 96 12.84 -5.03 1.24
CA LEU A 96 12.40 -4.10 0.20
C LEU A 96 12.64 -4.74 -1.16
N THR A 97 11.61 -4.72 -1.99
CA THR A 97 11.69 -5.08 -3.40
C THR A 97 11.46 -3.81 -4.20
N TRP A 98 12.42 -3.43 -5.05
CA TRP A 98 12.24 -2.31 -5.96
C TRP A 98 11.55 -2.78 -7.22
N ILE A 99 10.52 -2.05 -7.65
CA ILE A 99 9.81 -2.29 -8.90
C ILE A 99 9.97 -1.03 -9.73
N GLU A 100 10.42 -1.18 -10.98
CA GLU A 100 10.44 -0.09 -11.95
C GLU A 100 8.99 0.27 -12.30
N GLU A 101 8.45 1.30 -11.66
CA GLU A 101 7.12 1.82 -11.92
C GLU A 101 7.19 3.02 -12.87
N ARG A 102 6.33 3.02 -13.90
CA ARG A 102 6.10 4.19 -14.74
C ARG A 102 4.75 4.80 -14.38
N GLN A 103 4.77 6.03 -13.87
CA GLN A 103 3.58 6.87 -13.76
C GLN A 103 3.47 7.82 -14.96
N ALA A 104 2.25 8.15 -15.37
CA ALA A 104 1.99 9.07 -16.46
C ALA A 104 0.88 10.06 -16.09
N ILE A 105 1.04 11.31 -16.55
CA ILE A 105 -0.02 12.32 -16.50
C ILE A 105 -0.67 12.34 -17.87
N LEU A 106 -1.95 11.98 -17.91
CA LEU A 106 -2.72 11.93 -19.15
C LEU A 106 -3.44 13.25 -19.38
N VAL A 107 -3.36 13.72 -20.62
CA VAL A 107 -4.12 14.86 -21.14
C VAL A 107 -4.83 14.42 -22.40
N ARG A 108 -5.85 15.18 -22.82
CA ARG A 108 -6.51 14.91 -24.11
C ARG A 108 -5.53 15.11 -25.28
N PRO A 109 -5.72 14.42 -26.42
CA PRO A 109 -4.86 14.58 -27.59
C PRO A 109 -4.77 16.02 -28.11
N ASP A 110 -5.87 16.78 -28.02
CA ASP A 110 -5.98 18.19 -28.43
C ASP A 110 -5.42 19.18 -27.39
N SER A 111 -5.01 18.70 -26.22
CA SER A 111 -4.46 19.56 -25.17
C SER A 111 -3.13 20.16 -25.63
N PRO A 112 -2.84 21.44 -25.35
CA PRO A 112 -1.54 22.04 -25.62
C PRO A 112 -0.45 21.66 -24.60
N VAL A 113 -0.80 20.93 -23.53
CA VAL A 113 0.12 20.60 -22.42
C VAL A 113 1.24 19.68 -22.89
N ARG A 114 2.48 20.18 -22.89
CA ARG A 114 3.67 19.42 -23.25
C ARG A 114 4.75 19.68 -22.21
N GLY A 115 5.36 18.62 -21.68
CA GLY A 115 6.33 18.72 -20.59
C GLY A 115 5.69 19.02 -19.24
N ALA A 116 6.52 19.00 -18.20
CA ALA A 116 6.09 19.21 -16.82
C ALA A 116 5.86 20.70 -16.50
N GLU A 117 6.58 21.61 -17.16
CA GLU A 117 6.46 23.06 -17.01
C GLU A 117 5.04 23.55 -17.30
N ALA A 118 4.40 22.93 -18.31
CA ALA A 118 3.05 23.26 -18.73
C ALA A 118 1.97 22.91 -17.69
N LEU A 119 2.31 22.21 -16.61
CA LEU A 119 1.37 21.90 -15.52
C LEU A 119 1.13 23.10 -14.60
N ARG A 120 2.00 24.12 -14.63
CA ARG A 120 1.86 25.33 -13.81
C ARG A 120 0.50 25.98 -14.00
N GLY A 121 -0.18 26.26 -12.89
CA GLY A 121 -1.48 26.90 -12.84
C GLY A 121 -2.66 26.03 -13.33
N LEU A 122 -2.40 24.82 -13.84
CA LEU A 122 -3.46 23.91 -14.29
C LEU A 122 -4.15 23.21 -13.13
N ARG A 123 -5.32 22.64 -13.43
CA ARG A 123 -6.06 21.79 -12.50
C ARG A 123 -5.55 20.36 -12.60
N LEU A 124 -5.01 19.83 -11.51
CA LEU A 124 -4.53 18.46 -11.40
C LEU A 124 -5.61 17.62 -10.71
N ALA A 125 -6.13 16.62 -11.42
CA ALA A 125 -7.17 15.74 -10.90
C ALA A 125 -6.58 14.78 -9.86
N VAL A 126 -7.05 14.86 -8.61
CA VAL A 126 -6.63 13.98 -7.53
C VAL A 126 -7.82 13.08 -7.15
N PRO A 127 -7.69 11.75 -7.22
CA PRO A 127 -8.80 10.88 -6.85
C PRO A 127 -9.13 11.03 -5.37
N ARG A 128 -10.41 10.82 -5.07
CA ARG A 128 -10.94 10.78 -3.71
C ARG A 128 -11.86 9.57 -3.58
N HIS A 129 -11.43 8.61 -2.79
CA HIS A 129 -12.19 7.42 -2.41
C HIS A 129 -12.66 7.50 -0.96
N SER A 130 -13.77 6.86 -0.65
CA SER A 130 -14.30 6.69 0.70
C SER A 130 -13.61 5.53 1.42
N LEU A 131 -12.28 5.59 1.55
CA LEU A 131 -11.44 4.57 2.18
C LEU A 131 -10.75 5.09 3.45
N THR A 132 -10.50 4.20 4.42
CA THR A 132 -9.73 4.52 5.64
C THR A 132 -8.31 4.99 5.31
N ILE A 133 -7.74 4.48 4.21
CA ILE A 133 -6.47 4.91 3.64
C ILE A 133 -6.61 4.97 2.12
N ASP A 134 -6.69 6.17 1.57
CA ASP A 134 -6.75 6.39 0.12
C ASP A 134 -5.34 6.37 -0.47
N PHE A 135 -4.81 5.17 -0.69
CA PHE A 135 -3.47 5.00 -1.26
C PHE A 135 -3.41 5.43 -2.73
N TRP A 136 -4.53 5.43 -3.46
CA TRP A 136 -4.62 5.97 -4.81
C TRP A 136 -4.39 7.47 -4.84
N ARG A 137 -5.00 8.19 -3.89
CA ARG A 137 -4.73 9.61 -3.69
C ARG A 137 -3.26 9.86 -3.40
N ALA A 138 -2.66 9.07 -2.50
CA ALA A 138 -1.24 9.22 -2.17
C ALA A 138 -0.34 9.00 -3.40
N MET A 139 -0.62 7.97 -4.21
CA MET A 139 0.12 7.68 -5.44
C MET A 139 -0.03 8.78 -6.50
N ALA A 140 -1.24 9.31 -6.68
CA ALA A 140 -1.50 10.40 -7.63
C ALA A 140 -0.75 11.68 -7.21
N LEU A 141 -0.81 12.03 -5.93
CA LEU A 141 -0.07 13.17 -5.38
C LEU A 141 1.44 13.00 -5.56
N ARG A 142 1.98 11.80 -5.30
CA ARG A 142 3.40 11.51 -5.52
C ARG A 142 3.80 11.62 -6.99
N GLY A 143 2.94 11.17 -7.90
CA GLY A 143 3.15 11.29 -9.34
C GLY A 143 3.20 12.76 -9.80
N PHE A 144 2.27 13.59 -9.31
CA PHE A 144 2.29 15.03 -9.60
C PHE A 144 3.50 15.73 -8.99
N GLU A 145 3.83 15.43 -7.74
CA GLU A 145 5.01 15.95 -7.05
C GLU A 145 6.29 15.65 -7.86
N GLY A 146 6.48 14.41 -8.30
CA GLY A 146 7.63 14.00 -9.10
C GLY A 146 7.68 14.69 -10.47
N ALA A 147 6.55 14.77 -11.17
CA ALA A 147 6.47 15.44 -12.46
C ALA A 147 6.79 16.94 -12.32
N LEU A 148 6.17 17.64 -11.37
CA LEU A 148 6.41 19.06 -11.11
C LEU A 148 7.87 19.32 -10.70
N ALA A 149 8.43 18.47 -9.83
CA ALA A 149 9.82 18.58 -9.41
C ALA A 149 10.80 18.51 -10.59
N SER A 150 10.50 17.71 -11.63
CA SER A 150 11.35 17.66 -12.85
C SER A 150 11.47 19.01 -13.57
N ALA A 151 10.49 19.91 -13.39
CA ALA A 151 10.46 21.27 -13.91
C ALA A 151 10.78 22.33 -12.84
N ARG A 152 11.30 21.93 -11.67
CA ARG A 152 11.54 22.80 -10.49
C ARG A 152 10.25 23.49 -10.00
N LEU A 153 9.14 22.79 -10.11
CA LEU A 153 7.83 23.17 -9.59
C LEU A 153 7.47 22.35 -8.35
N THR A 154 6.47 22.80 -7.63
CA THR A 154 5.87 22.14 -6.47
C THR A 154 4.35 22.01 -6.67
N LEU A 155 3.69 21.25 -5.80
CA LEU A 155 2.23 21.13 -5.82
C LEU A 155 1.52 22.49 -5.70
N ASP A 156 2.13 23.48 -5.04
CA ASP A 156 1.59 24.83 -4.87
C ASP A 156 1.59 25.65 -6.18
N ASP A 157 2.38 25.24 -7.17
CA ASP A 157 2.39 25.86 -8.50
C ASP A 157 1.21 25.40 -9.37
N ALA A 158 0.35 24.49 -8.89
CA ALA A 158 -0.82 23.98 -9.59
C ALA A 158 -2.07 24.00 -8.69
N ARG A 159 -3.23 23.66 -9.25
CA ARG A 159 -4.51 23.63 -8.54
C ARG A 159 -4.99 22.19 -8.39
N LEU A 160 -4.85 21.61 -7.19
CA LEU A 160 -5.38 20.28 -6.92
C LEU A 160 -6.91 20.31 -6.94
N ALA A 161 -7.52 19.43 -7.73
CA ALA A 161 -8.96 19.29 -7.85
C ALA A 161 -9.37 17.86 -7.51
N ASP A 162 -10.16 17.69 -6.46
CA ASP A 162 -10.66 16.37 -6.09
C ASP A 162 -11.66 15.85 -7.11
N VAL A 163 -11.48 14.60 -7.51
CA VAL A 163 -12.38 13.88 -8.41
C VAL A 163 -12.93 12.66 -7.65
N PRO A 164 -14.26 12.52 -7.51
CA PRO A 164 -14.85 11.32 -6.94
C PRO A 164 -14.41 10.09 -7.72
N ALA A 165 -13.86 9.09 -7.01
CA ALA A 165 -13.37 7.85 -7.61
C ALA A 165 -14.07 6.59 -7.06
N ASP A 166 -15.04 6.78 -6.16
CA ASP A 166 -15.90 5.70 -5.70
C ASP A 166 -16.77 5.17 -6.86
N GLY A 167 -17.00 3.85 -6.89
CA GLY A 167 -17.99 3.25 -7.80
C GLY A 167 -17.59 3.16 -9.27
N HIS A 168 -16.35 3.46 -9.66
CA HIS A 168 -15.85 3.16 -11.00
C HIS A 168 -15.42 1.68 -11.10
N PRO A 169 -16.18 0.82 -11.82
CA PRO A 169 -15.73 -0.53 -12.12
C PRO A 169 -14.53 -0.48 -13.08
N GLY A 170 -13.57 -1.39 -12.91
CA GLY A 170 -12.47 -1.59 -13.85
C GLY A 170 -11.32 -0.57 -13.78
N GLN A 171 -11.36 0.41 -12.86
CA GLN A 171 -10.30 1.43 -12.76
C GLN A 171 -8.90 0.83 -12.50
N TRP A 172 -8.84 -0.38 -11.95
CA TRP A 172 -7.82 -1.40 -12.20
C TRP A 172 -8.46 -2.76 -11.89
N ALA A 173 -9.21 -3.33 -12.83
CA ALA A 173 -9.36 -4.79 -12.84
C ALA A 173 -7.98 -5.36 -13.17
N ALA A 174 -7.04 -5.27 -12.22
CA ALA A 174 -5.88 -6.13 -12.23
C ALA A 174 -6.48 -7.53 -12.22
N GLU A 175 -6.35 -8.22 -13.35
CA GLU A 175 -6.63 -9.64 -13.47
C GLU A 175 -6.01 -10.34 -12.25
N LEU A 176 -6.89 -10.77 -11.36
CA LEU A 176 -6.68 -11.85 -10.41
C LEU A 176 -7.83 -12.82 -10.67
#